data_AF-A0A977JNH9-F1
#
_entry.id   AF-A0A977JNH9-F1
#
_cell.length_a   1.000
_cell.length_b   1.000
_cell.length_c   1.000
_cell.angle_alpha   90.00
_cell.angle_beta   90.00
_cell.angle_gamma   90.00
#
_symmetry.space_group_name_H-M   'P 1'
#
loop_
_entity.id
_entity.type
_entity.pdbx_description
1 polymer ?
#
loop_
_entity_poly.entity_id
_entity_poly.type
_entity_poly.pdbx_seq_one_letter_code
_entity_poly.pdbx_strand_id
1 'polypeptide(L)'
;GLVTSSNLIQIYIFWELVGMCSYLLIGFWFTRPIASNACQKAFVTNRVGDFGLLLGILGLYWITGSFDFRDLFEIFNNLIYDNQINFLFVTLCTFLLFSGAIAKSAQ
;
A
#
# COMPACT_ATOMS: atom_id res chain seq x y z
N GLY A 1 -9.51 8.23 9.58
CA GLY A 1 -9.58 7.21 8.51
C GLY A 1 -8.25 6.49 8.43
N LEU A 2 -7.37 6.94 7.55
CA LEU A 2 -6.05 6.34 7.34
C LEU A 2 -5.16 6.33 8.60
N VAL A 3 -5.12 7.44 9.35
CA VAL A 3 -4.30 7.57 10.59
C VAL A 3 -4.87 6.79 11.79
N THR A 4 -6.15 6.42 11.74
CA THR A 4 -6.87 5.75 12.84
C THR A 4 -7.10 4.26 12.58
N SER A 5 -6.52 3.72 11.50
CA SER A 5 -6.74 2.34 11.09
C SER A 5 -5.84 1.39 11.87
N SER A 6 -6.44 0.41 12.56
CA SER A 6 -5.69 -0.63 13.29
C SER A 6 -5.38 -1.86 12.44
N ASN A 7 -6.01 -1.94 11.26
CA ASN A 7 -5.91 -3.06 10.33
C ASN A 7 -5.26 -2.64 9.01
N LEU A 8 -4.41 -3.51 8.46
CA LEU A 8 -3.75 -3.31 7.16
C LEU A 8 -4.77 -3.14 6.01
N ILE A 9 -5.84 -3.93 6.02
CA ILE A 9 -6.92 -3.84 5.02
C ILE A 9 -7.63 -2.49 5.11
N GLN A 10 -7.86 -1.99 6.33
CA GLN A 10 -8.52 -0.70 6.52
C GLN A 10 -7.66 0.44 5.97
N ILE A 11 -6.33 0.36 6.15
CA ILE A 11 -5.39 1.30 5.50
C ILE A 11 -5.51 1.19 3.99
N TYR A 12 -5.49 -0.01 3.40
CA TYR A 12 -5.60 -0.18 1.95
C TYR A 12 -6.88 0.46 1.38
N ILE A 13 -8.02 0.30 2.05
CA ILE A 13 -9.29 0.92 1.64
C ILE A 13 -9.18 2.45 1.64
N PHE A 14 -8.68 3.05 2.73
CA PHE A 14 -8.50 4.50 2.79
C PHE A 14 -7.41 5.00 1.83
N TRP A 15 -6.42 4.16 1.55
CA TRP A 15 -5.33 4.45 0.62
C TRP A 15 -5.86 4.65 -0.79
N GLU A 16 -6.66 3.71 -1.28
CA GLU A 16 -7.35 3.79 -2.58
C GLU A 16 -8.34 4.96 -2.63
N LEU A 17 -9.09 5.20 -1.55
CA LEU A 17 -10.06 6.30 -1.46
C LEU A 17 -9.37 7.66 -1.60
N VAL A 18 -8.25 7.89 -0.92
CA VAL A 18 -7.45 9.12 -1.09
C VAL A 18 -6.90 9.23 -2.53
N GLY A 19 -6.56 8.11 -3.17
CA GLY A 19 -6.15 8.08 -4.58
C GLY A 19 -7.27 8.53 -5.52
N MET A 20 -8.48 8.02 -5.31
CA MET A 20 -9.69 8.40 -6.06
C MET A 20 -10.04 9.88 -5.86
N CYS A 21 -9.95 10.40 -4.64
CA CYS A 21 -10.19 11.82 -4.39
C CYS A 21 -9.15 12.70 -5.11
N SER A 22 -7.87 12.32 -5.11
CA SER A 22 -6.82 13.03 -5.84
C SER A 22 -7.08 13.06 -7.36
N TYR A 23 -7.50 11.92 -7.92
CA TYR A 23 -7.94 11.83 -9.33
C TYR A 23 -9.08 12.81 -9.63
N LEU A 24 -10.15 12.81 -8.85
CA LEU A 24 -11.28 13.71 -9.08
C LEU A 24 -10.90 15.20 -9.00
N LEU A 25 -9.98 15.57 -8.11
CA LEU A 25 -9.50 16.94 -7.98
C LEU A 25 -8.63 17.39 -9.15
N ILE A 26 -7.73 16.53 -9.65
CA ILE A 26 -6.92 16.82 -10.85
C ILE A 26 -7.82 16.92 -12.09
N GLY A 27 -8.85 16.08 -12.16
CA GLY A 27 -9.86 16.05 -13.22
C GLY A 27 -10.92 17.16 -13.14
N PHE A 28 -10.85 18.09 -12.17
CA PHE A 28 -11.91 19.10 -11.95
C PHE A 28 -12.18 19.96 -13.20
N TRP A 29 -11.13 20.33 -13.93
CA TRP A 29 -11.23 21.04 -15.22
C TRP A 29 -11.24 20.07 -16.41
N PHE A 30 -12.23 19.15 -16.42
CA PHE A 30 -12.37 18.12 -17.46
C PHE A 30 -12.53 18.68 -18.89
N THR A 31 -12.92 19.95 -19.03
CA THR A 31 -13.03 20.64 -20.33
C THR A 31 -11.69 20.85 -21.03
N ARG A 32 -10.56 20.74 -20.32
CA ARG A 32 -9.21 20.82 -20.91
C ARG A 32 -8.66 19.41 -21.15
N PRO A 33 -8.31 19.03 -22.39
CA PRO A 33 -7.79 17.68 -22.69
C PRO A 33 -6.45 17.40 -21.96
N ILE A 34 -5.68 18.44 -21.68
CA ILE A 34 -4.42 18.36 -20.92
C ILE A 34 -4.67 17.90 -19.47
N ALA A 35 -5.73 18.41 -18.84
CA ALA A 35 -6.09 18.02 -17.47
C ALA A 35 -6.61 16.59 -17.41
N SER A 36 -7.40 16.15 -18.40
CA SER A 36 -7.89 14.77 -18.51
C SER A 36 -6.73 13.77 -18.65
N ASN A 37 -5.75 14.05 -19.52
CA ASN A 37 -4.60 13.16 -19.71
C ASN A 37 -3.67 13.12 -18.48
N ALA A 38 -3.45 14.25 -17.82
CA ALA A 38 -2.66 14.31 -16.60
C ALA A 38 -3.30 13.50 -15.46
N CYS A 39 -4.62 13.59 -15.34
CA CYS A 39 -5.43 12.87 -14.37
C CYS A 39 -5.32 11.34 -14.55
N GLN A 40 -5.48 10.87 -15.79
CA GLN A 40 -5.31 9.44 -16.11
C GLN A 40 -3.90 8.95 -15.81
N LYS A 41 -2.87 9.73 -16.18
CA LYS A 41 -1.47 9.36 -15.91
C LYS A 41 -1.20 9.23 -14.42
N ALA A 42 -1.65 10.20 -13.62
CA ALA A 42 -1.48 10.19 -12.16
C ALA A 42 -2.22 9.02 -11.49
N PHE A 43 -3.39 8.63 -12.00
CA PHE A 43 -4.12 7.48 -11.49
C PHE A 43 -3.40 6.17 -11.80
N VAL A 44 -2.93 5.99 -13.05
CA VAL A 44 -2.22 4.77 -13.44
C VAL A 44 -0.92 4.61 -12.66
N THR A 45 -0.15 5.68 -12.44
CA THR A 45 1.08 5.61 -11.63
C THR A 45 0.82 5.26 -10.17
N ASN A 46 -0.23 5.83 -9.56
CA ASN A 46 -0.63 5.47 -8.20
C ASN A 46 -1.08 4.00 -8.12
N ARG A 47 -1.86 3.54 -9.11
CA ARG A 47 -2.37 2.17 -9.14
C ARG A 47 -1.27 1.11 -9.21
N VAL A 48 -0.18 1.39 -9.93
CA VAL A 48 1.00 0.50 -9.97
C VAL A 48 1.63 0.35 -8.58
N GLY A 49 1.74 1.44 -7.81
CA GLY A 49 2.17 1.37 -6.42
C GLY A 49 1.20 0.64 -5.50
N ASP A 50 -0.11 0.85 -5.71
CA ASP A 50 -1.16 0.19 -4.93
C ASP A 50 -1.15 -1.34 -5.14
N PHE A 51 -0.78 -1.81 -6.34
CA PHE A 51 -0.53 -3.25 -6.58
C PHE A 51 0.64 -3.79 -5.75
N GLY A 52 1.73 -3.02 -5.63
CA GLY A 52 2.87 -3.38 -4.77
C GLY A 52 2.45 -3.48 -3.30
N LEU A 53 1.67 -2.49 -2.84
CA LEU A 53 1.15 -2.48 -1.47
C LEU A 53 0.22 -3.67 -1.19
N LEU A 54 -0.68 -4.00 -2.12
CA LEU A 54 -1.58 -5.15 -2.00
C LEU A 54 -0.79 -6.47 -1.93
N LEU A 55 0.20 -6.65 -2.80
CA LEU A 55 1.08 -7.83 -2.77
C LEU A 55 1.87 -7.93 -1.47
N GLY A 56 2.35 -6.80 -0.94
CA GLY A 56 3.02 -6.74 0.36
C GLY A 56 2.12 -7.14 1.52
N ILE A 57 0.86 -6.68 1.54
CA ILE A 57 -0.14 -7.07 2.55
C ILE A 57 -0.46 -8.56 2.46
N LEU A 58 -0.65 -9.11 1.25
CA LEU A 58 -0.91 -10.54 1.05
C LEU A 58 0.30 -11.39 1.48
N GLY A 59 1.52 -10.94 1.19
CA GLY A 59 2.75 -11.60 1.62
C GLY A 59 2.87 -11.65 3.14
N LEU A 60 2.62 -10.52 3.82
CA LEU A 60 2.59 -10.49 5.29
C LEU A 60 1.48 -11.37 5.86
N TYR A 61 0.28 -11.37 5.27
CA TYR A 61 -0.81 -12.23 5.70
C TYR A 61 -0.47 -13.71 5.57
N TRP A 62 0.28 -14.11 4.54
CA TRP A 62 0.70 -15.50 4.40
C TRP A 62 1.66 -15.94 5.51
N ILE A 63 2.48 -15.02 6.03
CA ILE A 63 3.43 -15.30 7.12
C ILE A 63 2.75 -15.24 8.50
N THR A 64 1.91 -14.23 8.73
CA THR A 64 1.38 -13.90 10.06
C THR A 64 -0.07 -14.35 10.28
N GLY A 65 -0.85 -14.56 9.21
CA GLY A 65 -2.26 -14.98 9.31
C GLY A 65 -3.21 -13.96 9.93
N SER A 66 -2.73 -12.77 10.31
CA SER A 66 -3.52 -11.68 10.89
C SER A 66 -3.33 -10.39 10.08
N PHE A 67 -4.32 -9.49 10.17
CA PHE A 67 -4.30 -8.18 9.54
C PHE A 67 -4.13 -7.03 10.54
N ASP A 68 -4.19 -7.32 11.85
CA ASP A 68 -3.99 -6.35 12.91
C ASP A 68 -2.49 -6.09 13.14
N PHE A 69 -2.13 -4.82 13.32
CA PHE A 69 -0.73 -4.44 13.51
C PHE A 69 -0.06 -5.09 14.73
N ARG A 70 -0.80 -5.29 15.82
CA ARG A 70 -0.27 -5.83 17.08
C ARG A 70 0.19 -7.26 16.90
N ASP A 71 -0.68 -8.10 16.35
CA ASP A 71 -0.38 -9.50 16.07
C ASP A 71 0.78 -9.63 15.07
N LEU A 72 0.80 -8.73 14.08
CA LEU A 72 1.89 -8.68 13.11
C LEU A 72 3.25 -8.48 13.78
N PHE A 73 3.38 -7.47 14.66
CA PHE A 73 4.63 -7.22 15.39
C PHE A 73 5.02 -8.36 16.33
N GLU A 74 4.05 -8.97 17.00
CA GLU A 74 4.30 -10.07 17.94
C GLU A 74 4.80 -11.33 17.20
N ILE A 75 4.12 -11.72 16.13
CA ILE A 75 4.49 -12.88 15.32
C ILE A 75 5.83 -12.64 14.63
N PHE A 76 6.09 -11.42 14.14
CA PHE A 76 7.37 -11.09 13.51
C PHE A 76 8.54 -11.17 14.49
N ASN A 77 8.36 -10.70 15.73
CA ASN A 77 9.36 -10.86 16.78
C ASN A 77 9.62 -12.33 17.11
N ASN A 78 8.56 -13.14 17.29
CA ASN A 78 8.71 -14.57 17.56
C ASN A 78 9.45 -15.29 16.43
N LEU A 79 9.10 -14.98 15.17
CA LEU A 79 9.71 -15.61 14.02
C LEU A 79 11.19 -15.20 13.79
N ILE A 80 11.59 -14.00 14.25
CA ILE A 80 13.01 -13.59 14.29
C ILE A 80 13.76 -14.41 15.36
N TYR A 81 13.15 -14.63 16.53
CA TYR A 81 13.75 -15.42 17.60
C TYR A 81 13.93 -16.90 17.22
N ASP A 82 12.94 -17.49 16.54
CA ASP A 82 13.01 -18.89 16.09
C ASP A 82 13.90 -19.09 14.85
N ASN A 83 14.35 -17.99 14.20
CA ASN A 83 15.23 -18.02 13.03
C ASN A 83 14.68 -18.83 11.84
N GLN A 84 13.35 -19.03 11.78
CA GLN A 84 12.68 -19.91 10.82
C GLN A 84 12.25 -19.20 9.53
N ILE A 85 12.34 -17.87 9.44
CA ILE A 85 11.95 -17.16 8.20
C ILE A 85 13.16 -16.93 7.31
N ASN A 86 12.96 -17.15 6.01
CA ASN A 86 13.84 -16.60 4.98
C ASN A 86 13.84 -15.07 5.07
N PHE A 87 14.94 -14.51 5.58
CA PHE A 87 15.16 -13.05 5.65
C PHE A 87 14.89 -12.38 4.30
N LEU A 88 15.24 -13.06 3.21
CA LEU A 88 15.02 -12.62 1.83
C LEU A 88 13.54 -12.46 1.46
N PHE A 89 12.66 -13.32 1.98
CA PHE A 89 11.21 -13.23 1.73
C PHE A 89 10.59 -12.06 2.47
N VAL A 90 11.02 -11.84 3.71
CA VAL A 90 10.58 -10.73 4.56
C VAL A 90 11.02 -9.38 4.01
N THR A 91 12.27 -9.27 3.56
CA THR A 91 12.76 -8.03 2.93
C THR A 91 12.01 -7.74 1.63
N LEU A 92 11.68 -8.76 0.84
CA LEU A 92 10.89 -8.62 -0.39
C LEU A 92 9.46 -8.14 -0.07
N CYS A 93 8.80 -8.71 0.94
CA CYS A 93 7.47 -8.25 1.39
C CYS A 93 7.50 -6.79 1.88
N THR A 94 8.52 -6.41 2.64
CA THR A 94 8.70 -5.03 3.11
C THR A 94 8.97 -4.07 1.95
N PHE A 95 9.78 -4.50 0.97
CA PHE A 95 10.07 -3.70 -0.22
C PHE A 95 8.81 -3.48 -1.09
N LEU A 96 7.96 -4.50 -1.23
CA LEU A 96 6.66 -4.39 -1.89
C LEU A 96 5.72 -3.40 -1.18
N LEU A 97 5.66 -3.44 0.16
CA LEU A 97 4.93 -2.43 0.93
C LEU A 97 5.48 -1.02 0.72
N PHE A 98 6.81 -0.89 0.70
CA PHE A 98 7.47 0.39 0.50
C PHE A 98 7.23 0.97 -0.91
N SER A 99 7.15 0.11 -1.93
CA SER A 99 6.75 0.50 -3.29
C SER A 99 5.41 1.25 -3.33
N GLY A 100 4.46 0.88 -2.47
CA GLY A 100 3.19 1.61 -2.33
C GLY A 100 3.37 3.02 -1.80
N ALA A 101 4.24 3.20 -0.80
CA ALA A 101 4.55 4.51 -0.23
C ALA A 101 5.30 5.41 -1.23
N ILE A 102 6.25 4.86 -1.99
CA ILE A 102 7.00 5.58 -3.04
C ILE A 102 6.03 6.18 -4.06
N ALA A 103 5.08 5.39 -4.56
CA ALA A 103 4.17 5.84 -5.61
C ALA A 103 3.32 7.06 -5.19
N LYS A 104 2.83 7.08 -3.94
CA LYS A 104 2.05 8.21 -3.40
C LYS A 104 2.89 9.42 -3.01
N SER A 105 4.15 9.21 -2.65
CA SER A 105 5.11 10.29 -2.37
C SER A 105 5.72 10.89 -3.64
N ALA A 106 5.41 10.34 -4.82
CA ALA A 106 6.01 10.71 -6.10
C ALA A 106 7.56 10.68 -6.10
N GLN A 107 8.13 9.67 -5.42
CA GLN A 107 9.57 9.40 -5.42
C GLN A 107 10.03 8.66 -6.68
#